data_AF-A0A645I384-F1
#
_entry.id   AF-A0A645I384-F1
#
_cell.length_a   1.000
_cell.length_b   1.000
_cell.length_c   1.000
_cell.angle_alpha   90.00
_cell.angle_beta   90.00
_cell.angle_gamma   90.00
#
_symmetry.space_group_name_H-M   'P 1'
#
loop_
_entity.id
_entity.type
_entity.pdbx_description
1 polymer ?
#
loop_
_entity_poly.entity_id
_entity_poly.type
_entity_poly.pdbx_seq_one_letter_code
_entity_poly.pdbx_strand_id
1 'polypeptide(L)'
;MATFKYMYAYSFYLFFDFAGYSAFAIGTGYLLGIKVPPNFNKPFLAKNIKDFWNRWHMSLSFWFRDYIYMRFVLDSAKKKRFKNRYTSAYLGYLLLFGIMGIWHGTQLQYITYGLYHAAMMIGYDWLERKNKKKHFWGEGRAWDVLAIGITAHFVFFGFLIFSGRII
;
A
#
# COMPACT_ATOMS: atom_id res chain seq x y z
N MET A 1 -10.41 15.98 19.73
CA MET A 1 -10.64 15.92 18.26
C MET A 1 -11.46 14.68 17.93
N ALA A 2 -12.56 14.80 17.18
CA ALA A 2 -13.34 13.63 16.73
C ALA A 2 -12.46 12.67 15.91
N THR A 3 -12.65 11.36 16.04
CA THR A 3 -11.84 10.32 15.37
C THR A 3 -11.75 10.53 13.86
N PHE A 4 -12.85 10.93 13.22
CA PHE A 4 -12.88 11.28 11.81
C PHE A 4 -11.90 12.42 11.47
N LYS A 5 -11.92 13.52 12.22
CA LYS A 5 -11.01 14.65 11.99
C LYS A 5 -9.55 14.25 12.25
N TYR A 6 -9.32 13.44 13.29
CA TYR A 6 -7.99 12.92 13.60
C TYR A 6 -7.42 12.07 12.46
N MET A 7 -8.22 11.20 11.83
CA MET A 7 -7.79 10.34 10.73
C MET A 7 -7.08 11.15 9.62
N TYR A 8 -7.71 12.24 9.16
CA TYR A 8 -7.11 13.10 8.13
C TYR A 8 -5.87 13.82 8.65
N ALA A 9 -5.93 14.42 9.85
CA ALA A 9 -4.81 15.14 10.42
C ALA A 9 -3.58 14.24 10.62
N TYR A 10 -3.78 13.03 11.15
CA TYR A 10 -2.73 12.03 11.33
C TYR A 10 -2.16 11.56 9.98
N SER A 11 -3.01 11.34 8.98
CA SER A 11 -2.58 10.93 7.64
C SER A 11 -1.64 11.95 7.00
N PHE A 12 -1.98 13.25 7.10
CA PHE A 12 -1.13 14.32 6.60
C PHE A 12 0.13 14.50 7.44
N TYR A 13 0.02 14.44 8.76
CA TYR A 13 1.17 14.47 9.67
C TYR A 13 2.18 13.36 9.32
N LEU A 14 1.72 12.11 9.25
CA LEU A 14 2.54 10.95 8.91
C LEU A 14 3.23 11.12 7.55
N PHE A 15 2.50 11.62 6.55
CA PHE A 15 3.07 11.87 5.23
C PHE A 15 4.12 12.98 5.24
N PHE A 16 3.82 14.15 5.79
CA PHE A 16 4.73 15.29 5.73
C PHE A 16 5.99 15.08 6.57
N ASP A 17 5.85 14.50 7.75
CA ASP A 17 6.98 14.15 8.61
C ASP A 17 7.91 13.16 7.89
N PHE A 18 7.35 12.06 7.39
CA PHE A 18 8.16 11.00 6.81
C PHE A 18 8.70 11.33 5.40
N ALA A 19 7.94 12.06 4.60
CA ALA A 19 8.42 12.57 3.31
C ALA A 19 9.50 13.65 3.50
N GLY A 20 9.36 14.51 4.52
CA GLY A 20 10.38 15.48 4.91
C GLY A 20 11.69 14.79 5.33
N TYR A 21 11.60 13.80 6.21
CA TYR A 21 12.75 12.97 6.60
C TYR A 21 13.41 12.29 5.39
N SER A 22 12.61 11.70 4.50
CA SER A 22 13.11 11.07 3.28
C SER A 22 13.81 12.06 2.35
N ALA A 23 13.32 13.30 2.26
CA ALA A 23 13.97 14.35 1.47
C ALA A 23 15.33 14.76 2.04
N PHE A 24 15.47 14.83 3.37
CA PHE A 24 16.77 15.03 4.01
C PHE A 24 17.74 13.88 3.70
N ALA A 25 17.28 12.63 3.80
CA ALA A 25 18.11 11.47 3.47
C ALA A 25 18.60 11.49 2.01
N ILE A 26 17.73 11.87 1.06
CA ILE A 26 18.08 12.03 -0.35
C ILE A 26 19.08 13.17 -0.55
N GLY A 27 18.85 14.32 0.08
CA GLY A 27 19.74 15.49 0.02
C GLY A 27 21.14 15.17 0.54
N THR A 28 21.23 14.54 1.71
CA THR A 28 22.51 14.08 2.28
C THR A 28 23.17 13.04 1.39
N GLY A 29 22.40 12.12 0.81
CA GLY A 29 22.92 11.16 -0.18
C GLY A 29 23.61 11.86 -1.35
N TYR A 30 22.99 12.89 -1.91
CA TYR A 30 23.58 13.66 -3.00
C TYR A 30 24.87 14.38 -2.59
N LEU A 31 24.95 14.91 -1.35
CA LEU A 31 26.19 15.51 -0.84
C LEU A 31 27.33 14.50 -0.74
N LEU A 32 27.02 13.23 -0.48
CA LEU A 32 27.98 12.12 -0.43
C LEU A 32 28.25 11.47 -1.81
N GLY A 33 27.68 12.02 -2.90
CA GLY A 33 27.81 11.45 -4.24
C GLY A 33 26.97 10.19 -4.49
N ILE A 34 26.05 9.84 -3.60
CA ILE A 34 25.21 8.64 -3.67
C ILE A 34 23.79 9.02 -4.11
N LYS A 35 23.29 8.38 -5.17
CA LYS A 35 21.90 8.58 -5.63
C LYS A 35 20.94 7.69 -4.82
N VAL A 36 20.30 8.27 -3.80
CA VAL A 36 19.30 7.58 -2.97
C VAL A 36 17.94 7.56 -3.70
N PRO A 37 17.26 6.40 -3.79
CA PRO A 37 15.95 6.32 -4.43
C PRO A 37 14.88 7.13 -3.68
N PRO A 38 13.92 7.76 -4.39
CA PRO A 38 12.82 8.48 -3.75
C PRO A 38 11.87 7.52 -3.02
N ASN A 39 11.28 7.99 -1.92
CA ASN A 39 10.29 7.22 -1.15
C ASN A 39 8.84 7.56 -1.48
N PHE A 40 8.55 8.77 -1.97
CA PHE A 40 7.18 9.22 -2.19
C PHE A 40 6.99 9.86 -3.57
N ASN A 41 5.85 9.58 -4.21
CA ASN A 41 5.48 10.17 -5.50
C ASN A 41 3.98 10.47 -5.56
N LYS A 42 3.57 11.61 -4.95
CA LYS A 42 2.17 12.08 -4.89
C LYS A 42 1.20 10.95 -4.51
N PRO A 43 1.39 10.27 -3.37
CA PRO A 43 0.67 9.04 -3.03
C PRO A 43 -0.85 9.21 -2.95
N PHE A 44 -1.32 10.38 -2.51
CA PHE A 44 -2.76 10.65 -2.35
C PHE A 44 -3.48 10.98 -3.66
N LEU A 45 -2.78 11.00 -4.80
CA LEU A 45 -3.38 11.05 -6.13
C LEU A 45 -3.50 9.65 -6.76
N ALA A 46 -3.23 8.59 -6.00
CA ALA A 46 -3.39 7.23 -6.47
C ALA A 46 -4.87 6.92 -6.76
N LYS A 47 -5.15 6.37 -7.94
CA LYS A 47 -6.52 6.01 -8.35
C LYS A 47 -6.99 4.70 -7.76
N ASN A 48 -6.07 3.89 -7.23
CA ASN A 48 -6.36 2.61 -6.61
C ASN A 48 -5.24 2.20 -5.66
N ILE A 49 -5.48 1.14 -4.88
CA ILE A 49 -4.54 0.67 -3.86
C ILE A 49 -3.21 0.13 -4.44
N LYS A 50 -3.23 -0.47 -5.64
CA LYS A 50 -1.99 -0.91 -6.31
C LYS A 50 -1.12 0.29 -6.69
N ASP A 51 -1.74 1.34 -7.25
CA ASP A 51 -1.08 2.61 -7.59
C ASP A 51 -0.56 3.33 -6.34
N PHE A 52 -1.30 3.29 -5.22
CA PHE A 52 -0.86 3.87 -3.95
C PHE A 52 0.46 3.26 -3.46
N TRP A 53 0.56 1.92 -3.44
CA TRP A 53 1.79 1.24 -3.01
C TRP A 53 2.97 1.44 -3.98
N ASN A 54 2.72 1.83 -5.22
CA ASN A 54 3.77 2.28 -6.14
C ASN A 54 4.21 3.73 -5.92
N ARG A 55 3.61 4.45 -4.95
CA ARG A 55 3.86 5.87 -4.67
C ARG A 55 4.16 6.18 -3.22
N TRP A 56 3.88 5.25 -2.31
CA TRP A 56 4.06 5.41 -0.86
C TRP A 56 5.19 4.52 -0.37
N HIS A 57 6.13 5.11 0.38
CA HIS A 57 7.30 4.42 0.96
C HIS A 57 7.94 3.42 -0.04
N MET A 58 8.23 3.91 -1.25
CA MET A 58 8.51 3.09 -2.43
C MET A 58 9.72 2.17 -2.23
N SER A 59 10.78 2.61 -1.55
CA SER A 59 11.94 1.74 -1.30
C SER A 59 11.55 0.49 -0.50
N LEU A 60 10.79 0.65 0.59
CA LEU A 60 10.25 -0.45 1.38
C LEU A 60 9.25 -1.28 0.57
N SER A 61 8.29 -0.63 -0.09
CA SER A 61 7.24 -1.32 -0.85
C SER A 61 7.84 -2.21 -1.95
N PHE A 62 8.81 -1.69 -2.70
CA PHE A 62 9.48 -2.45 -3.75
C PHE A 62 10.36 -3.55 -3.19
N TRP A 63 11.06 -3.31 -2.07
CA TRP A 63 11.81 -4.37 -1.40
C TRP A 63 10.89 -5.54 -0.99
N PHE A 64 9.76 -5.25 -0.34
CA PHE A 64 8.78 -6.27 0.02
C PHE A 64 8.18 -6.96 -1.21
N ARG A 65 7.87 -6.21 -2.27
CA ARG A 65 7.37 -6.76 -3.53
C ARG A 65 8.36 -7.76 -4.12
N ASP A 66 9.62 -7.38 -4.26
CA ASP A 66 10.60 -8.13 -5.03
C ASP A 66 11.21 -9.29 -4.22
N TYR A 67 11.43 -9.09 -2.92
CA TYR A 67 12.06 -10.09 -2.06
C TYR A 67 11.08 -11.01 -1.33
N ILE A 68 9.84 -10.58 -1.11
CA ILE A 68 8.85 -11.40 -0.39
C ILE A 68 7.79 -11.91 -1.36
N TYR A 69 7.00 -11.01 -1.95
CA TYR A 69 5.87 -11.39 -2.80
C TYR A 69 6.31 -12.14 -4.07
N MET A 70 7.23 -11.57 -4.84
CA MET A 70 7.67 -12.16 -6.11
C MET A 70 8.38 -13.49 -5.88
N ARG A 71 9.24 -13.59 -4.86
CA ARG A 71 9.89 -14.87 -4.50
C ARG A 71 8.86 -15.95 -4.15
N PHE A 72 7.85 -15.61 -3.34
CA PHE A 72 6.79 -16.55 -2.99
C PHE A 72 5.96 -16.99 -4.19
N VAL A 73 5.53 -16.05 -5.03
CA VAL A 73 4.67 -16.33 -6.20
C VAL A 73 5.42 -17.16 -7.24
N LEU A 74 6.67 -16.81 -7.54
CA LEU A 74 7.51 -17.53 -8.51
C LEU A 74 7.83 -18.95 -8.02
N ASP A 75 8.20 -19.13 -6.74
CA ASP A 75 8.45 -20.47 -6.17
C ASP A 75 7.18 -21.33 -6.21
N SER A 76 6.04 -20.75 -5.85
CA SER A 76 4.75 -21.44 -5.88
C SER A 76 4.33 -21.86 -7.29
N ALA A 77 4.61 -21.02 -8.30
CA ALA A 77 4.38 -21.34 -9.70
C ALA A 77 5.31 -22.44 -10.20
N LYS A 78 6.62 -22.34 -9.91
CA LYS A 78 7.64 -23.34 -10.31
C LYS A 78 7.31 -24.73 -9.75
N LYS A 79 6.88 -24.79 -8.48
CA LYS A 79 6.51 -26.04 -7.80
C LYS A 79 5.08 -26.48 -8.06
N LYS A 80 4.31 -25.75 -8.89
CA LYS A 80 2.88 -25.99 -9.15
C LYS A 80 2.05 -26.20 -7.86
N ARG A 81 2.38 -25.44 -6.79
CA ARG A 81 1.76 -25.62 -5.46
C ARG A 81 0.25 -25.43 -5.45
N PHE A 82 -0.26 -24.61 -6.36
CA PHE A 82 -1.68 -24.29 -6.45
C PHE A 82 -2.18 -24.46 -7.88
N LYS A 83 -3.38 -25.03 -8.05
CA LYS A 83 -4.04 -25.16 -9.36
C LYS A 83 -4.42 -23.80 -9.95
N ASN A 84 -4.77 -22.84 -9.09
CA ASN A 84 -5.23 -21.52 -9.49
C ASN A 84 -4.16 -20.44 -9.20
N ARG A 85 -3.75 -19.71 -10.25
CA ARG A 85 -2.79 -18.59 -10.14
C ARG A 85 -3.24 -17.46 -9.21
N TYR A 86 -4.54 -17.29 -8.97
CA TYR A 86 -5.04 -16.27 -8.07
C TYR A 86 -4.81 -16.63 -6.60
N THR A 87 -4.81 -17.93 -6.28
CA THR A 87 -4.55 -18.40 -4.92
C THR A 87 -3.12 -18.06 -4.49
N SER A 88 -2.12 -18.29 -5.37
CA SER A 88 -0.74 -17.92 -5.06
C SER A 88 -0.56 -16.41 -4.93
N ALA A 89 -1.22 -15.61 -5.78
CA ALA A 89 -1.16 -14.15 -5.67
C ALA A 89 -1.78 -13.65 -4.34
N TYR A 90 -2.93 -14.18 -3.93
CA TYR A 90 -3.62 -13.71 -2.72
C TYR A 90 -2.91 -14.13 -1.44
N LEU A 91 -2.40 -15.36 -1.38
CA LEU A 91 -1.51 -15.78 -0.29
C LEU A 91 -0.22 -14.95 -0.29
N GLY A 92 0.30 -14.60 -1.46
CA GLY A 92 1.45 -13.69 -1.59
C GLY A 92 1.16 -12.32 -0.98
N TYR A 93 -0.01 -11.72 -1.23
CA TYR A 93 -0.38 -10.43 -0.61
C TYR A 93 -0.54 -10.54 0.91
N LEU A 94 -1.19 -11.60 1.40
CA LEU A 94 -1.30 -11.85 2.85
C LEU A 94 0.08 -11.98 3.51
N LEU A 95 1.00 -12.70 2.87
CA LEU A 95 2.36 -12.89 3.37
C LEU A 95 3.15 -11.57 3.32
N LEU A 96 3.10 -10.84 2.21
CA LEU A 96 3.78 -9.54 2.06
C LEU A 96 3.32 -8.55 3.12
N PHE A 97 2.01 -8.31 3.23
CA PHE A 97 1.51 -7.28 4.15
C PHE A 97 1.45 -7.75 5.60
N GLY A 98 1.30 -9.06 5.85
CA GLY A 98 1.41 -9.62 7.20
C GLY A 98 2.82 -9.43 7.76
N ILE A 99 3.86 -9.78 6.98
CA ILE A 99 5.24 -9.55 7.38
C ILE A 99 5.54 -8.05 7.47
N MET A 100 5.01 -7.23 6.56
CA MET A 100 5.14 -5.77 6.64
C MET A 100 4.52 -5.21 7.91
N GLY A 101 3.35 -5.70 8.34
CA GLY A 101 2.74 -5.32 9.61
C GLY A 101 3.65 -5.66 10.79
N ILE A 102 4.15 -6.89 10.85
CA ILE A 102 5.09 -7.34 11.90
C ILE A 102 6.38 -6.52 11.90
N TRP A 103 6.89 -6.12 10.72
CA TRP A 103 8.08 -5.28 10.60
C TRP A 103 7.90 -3.89 11.24
N HIS A 104 6.69 -3.35 11.26
CA HIS A 104 6.40 -2.10 11.99
C HIS A 104 6.26 -2.31 13.50
N GLY A 105 5.86 -3.51 13.94
CA GLY A 105 5.83 -3.90 15.35
C GLY A 105 4.89 -5.07 15.62
N THR A 106 4.96 -5.61 16.84
CA THR A 106 4.12 -6.75 17.27
C THR A 106 2.77 -6.34 17.87
N GLN A 107 2.51 -5.05 17.99
CA GLN A 107 1.25 -4.53 18.53
C GLN A 107 0.10 -4.77 17.55
N LEU A 108 -1.12 -4.95 18.08
CA LEU A 108 -2.28 -5.40 17.30
C LEU A 108 -2.62 -4.43 16.14
N GLN A 109 -2.41 -3.13 16.32
CA GLN A 109 -2.66 -2.14 15.28
C GLN A 109 -1.80 -2.31 14.04
N TYR A 110 -0.55 -2.77 14.17
CA TYR A 110 0.33 -2.98 13.02
C TYR A 110 -0.02 -4.26 12.25
N ILE A 111 -0.39 -5.32 12.98
CA ILE A 111 -0.84 -6.58 12.37
C ILE A 111 -2.17 -6.35 11.64
N THR A 112 -3.12 -5.67 12.27
CA THR A 112 -4.42 -5.35 11.65
C THR A 112 -4.26 -4.41 10.47
N TYR A 113 -3.36 -3.42 10.52
CA TYR A 113 -2.99 -2.58 9.37
C TYR A 113 -2.46 -3.40 8.19
N GLY A 114 -1.57 -4.37 8.44
CA GLY A 114 -1.07 -5.27 7.40
C GLY A 114 -2.20 -6.09 6.76
N LEU A 115 -3.03 -6.75 7.58
CA LEU A 115 -4.16 -7.54 7.08
C LEU A 115 -5.18 -6.68 6.33
N TYR A 116 -5.42 -5.45 6.78
CA TYR A 116 -6.28 -4.48 6.10
C TYR A 116 -5.79 -4.18 4.68
N HIS A 117 -4.49 -3.89 4.50
CA HIS A 117 -3.94 -3.65 3.17
C HIS A 117 -3.90 -4.89 2.28
N ALA A 118 -3.68 -6.08 2.85
CA ALA A 118 -3.82 -7.33 2.10
C ALA A 118 -5.25 -7.51 1.56
N ALA A 119 -6.25 -7.28 2.40
CA ALA A 119 -7.66 -7.36 2.02
C ALA A 119 -8.01 -6.34 0.93
N MET A 120 -7.51 -5.11 1.01
CA MET A 120 -7.70 -4.11 -0.04
C MET A 120 -7.08 -4.53 -1.37
N MET A 121 -5.86 -5.08 -1.36
CA MET A 121 -5.17 -5.52 -2.58
C MET A 121 -5.87 -6.69 -3.27
N ILE A 122 -6.32 -7.68 -2.48
CA ILE A 122 -7.11 -8.82 -2.96
C ILE A 122 -8.47 -8.35 -3.48
N GLY A 123 -9.16 -7.51 -2.71
CA GLY A 123 -10.46 -6.96 -3.03
C GLY A 123 -10.42 -6.17 -4.33
N TYR A 124 -9.45 -5.26 -4.47
CA TYR A 124 -9.25 -4.48 -5.70
C TYR A 124 -8.93 -5.38 -6.90
N ASP A 125 -8.06 -6.38 -6.76
CA ASP A 125 -7.77 -7.31 -7.86
C ASP A 125 -9.01 -8.10 -8.32
N TRP A 126 -9.83 -8.57 -7.39
CA TRP A 126 -11.09 -9.25 -7.72
C TRP A 126 -12.09 -8.31 -8.40
N LEU A 127 -12.21 -7.09 -7.87
CA LEU A 127 -13.06 -6.02 -8.39
C LEU A 127 -12.65 -5.61 -9.80
N GLU A 128 -11.37 -5.39 -10.05
CA GLU A 128 -10.78 -5.08 -11.35
C GLU A 128 -11.07 -6.18 -12.39
N ARG A 129 -10.96 -7.45 -12.01
CA ARG A 129 -11.29 -8.59 -12.89
C ARG A 129 -12.77 -8.65 -13.24
N LYS A 130 -13.66 -8.35 -12.30
CA LYS A 130 -15.10 -8.24 -12.58
C LYS A 130 -15.40 -7.06 -13.49
N ASN A 131 -14.72 -5.93 -13.28
CA ASN A 131 -14.90 -4.76 -14.11
C ASN A 131 -14.50 -5.01 -15.58
N LYS A 132 -13.43 -5.77 -15.84
CA LYS A 132 -13.05 -6.16 -17.21
C LYS A 132 -14.11 -6.98 -17.96
N LYS A 133 -15.06 -7.60 -17.25
CA LYS A 133 -16.14 -8.40 -17.86
C LYS A 133 -17.45 -7.64 -17.96
N LYS A 134 -17.74 -6.78 -16.98
CA LYS A 134 -19.06 -6.15 -16.80
C LYS A 134 -19.05 -4.64 -16.94
N HIS A 135 -17.87 -4.02 -17.08
CA HIS A 135 -17.67 -2.57 -17.23
C HIS A 135 -18.49 -1.73 -16.23
N PHE A 136 -18.42 -2.07 -14.94
CA PHE A 136 -19.12 -1.39 -13.85
C PHE A 136 -18.67 0.06 -13.62
N TRP A 137 -17.38 0.35 -13.80
CA TRP A 137 -16.82 1.70 -13.79
C TRP A 137 -16.02 1.95 -15.07
N GLY A 138 -16.08 3.20 -15.54
CA GLY A 138 -15.54 3.63 -16.82
C GLY A 138 -14.29 4.50 -16.71
N GLU A 139 -13.96 5.15 -17.81
CA GLU A 139 -12.83 6.06 -17.97
C GLU A 139 -13.32 7.52 -17.95
N GLY A 140 -12.44 8.45 -17.58
CA GLY A 140 -12.71 9.88 -17.63
C GLY A 140 -12.34 10.64 -16.35
N ARG A 141 -12.23 11.96 -16.45
CA ARG A 141 -11.78 12.82 -15.34
C ARG A 141 -12.65 12.71 -14.10
N ALA A 142 -13.98 12.63 -14.26
CA ALA A 142 -14.89 12.49 -13.13
C ALA A 142 -14.65 11.18 -12.36
N TRP A 143 -14.50 10.07 -13.09
CA TRP A 143 -14.18 8.76 -12.51
C TRP A 143 -12.81 8.75 -11.84
N ASP A 144 -11.81 9.39 -12.45
CA ASP A 144 -10.49 9.51 -11.87
C ASP A 144 -10.51 10.25 -10.52
N VAL A 145 -11.21 11.38 -10.44
CA VAL A 145 -11.34 12.15 -9.19
C VAL A 145 -12.08 11.34 -8.12
N LEU A 146 -13.16 10.66 -8.50
CA LEU A 146 -13.90 9.78 -7.59
C LEU A 146 -13.01 8.63 -7.08
N ALA A 147 -12.27 7.97 -7.97
CA ALA A 147 -11.39 6.86 -7.63
C ALA A 147 -10.24 7.31 -6.69
N ILE A 148 -9.69 8.49 -6.93
CA ILE A 148 -8.70 9.12 -6.04
C ILE A 148 -9.31 9.37 -4.66
N GLY A 149 -10.50 9.99 -4.60
CA GLY A 149 -11.19 10.29 -3.34
C GLY A 149 -11.48 9.04 -2.52
N ILE A 150 -12.00 7.99 -3.18
CA ILE A 150 -12.25 6.68 -2.55
C ILE A 150 -10.94 6.08 -2.06
N THR A 151 -9.92 5.98 -2.90
CA THR A 151 -8.63 5.38 -2.54
C THR A 151 -7.99 6.12 -1.37
N ALA A 152 -7.97 7.45 -1.39
CA ALA A 152 -7.44 8.27 -0.31
C ALA A 152 -8.19 8.01 1.00
N HIS A 153 -9.52 7.91 0.97
CA HIS A 153 -10.31 7.65 2.17
C HIS A 153 -9.99 6.29 2.81
N PHE A 154 -9.90 5.22 2.00
CA PHE A 154 -9.52 3.90 2.50
C PHE A 154 -8.07 3.88 3.02
N VAL A 155 -7.14 4.54 2.33
CA VAL A 155 -5.75 4.67 2.80
C VAL A 155 -5.69 5.40 4.14
N PHE A 156 -6.42 6.50 4.30
CA PHE A 156 -6.45 7.27 5.54
C PHE A 156 -7.07 6.47 6.68
N PHE A 157 -8.09 5.65 6.40
CA PHE A 157 -8.60 4.71 7.38
C PHE A 157 -7.55 3.66 7.78
N GLY A 158 -6.75 3.18 6.83
CA GLY A 158 -5.56 2.37 7.11
C GLY A 158 -4.59 3.08 8.07
N PHE A 159 -4.29 4.36 7.82
CA PHE A 159 -3.44 5.13 8.73
C PHE A 159 -4.08 5.38 10.11
N LEU A 160 -5.40 5.51 10.20
CA LEU A 160 -6.09 5.56 11.48
C LEU A 160 -5.90 4.26 12.27
N ILE A 161 -6.00 3.09 11.61
CA ILE A 161 -5.66 1.81 12.24
C ILE A 161 -4.21 1.85 12.71
N PHE A 162 -3.28 2.19 11.81
CA PHE A 162 -1.84 2.26 12.10
C PHE A 162 -1.49 3.14 13.30
N SER A 163 -2.23 4.24 13.50
CA SER A 163 -2.05 5.16 14.63
C SER A 163 -2.32 4.53 16.00
N GLY A 164 -3.04 3.40 16.05
CA GLY A 164 -3.48 2.78 17.30
C GLY A 164 -4.60 3.54 18.02
N ARG A 165 -5.20 4.58 17.42
CA ARG A 165 -6.25 5.37 18.09
C ARG A 165 -7.54 4.59 18.36
N ILE A 166 -7.82 3.59 17.53
CA ILE A 166 -9.09 2.82 17.55
C ILE A 166 -8.91 1.39 18.06
N ILE A 167 -7.71 1.02 18.49
CA ILE A 167 -7.34 -0.31 19.00
C ILE A 167 -6.74 -0.15 20.39
#